data_AF-A0A931UBE0-F1
#
_entry.id   AF-A0A931UBE0-F1
#
_cell.length_a   1.000
_cell.length_b   1.000
_cell.length_c   1.000
_cell.angle_alpha   90.00
_cell.angle_beta   90.00
_cell.angle_gamma   90.00
#
_symmetry.space_group_name_H-M   'P 1'
#
loop_
_entity.id
_entity.type
_entity.pdbx_description
1 polymer ?
#
loop_
_entity_poly.entity_id
_entity_poly.type
_entity_poly.pdbx_seq_one_letter_code
_entity_poly.pdbx_strand_id
1 'polypeptide(L)' 'MLILNNEEIESLISVETSLRFLEKAYSQQAEGRAVYRPRTDLYLPETTRSGVYAVKSMEGGL' A
#
# COMPACT_ATOMS: atom_id res chain seq x y z
N MET A 1 17.33 -1.45 -5.63
CA MET A 1 15.86 -1.54 -5.73
C MET A 1 15.51 -3.00 -5.67
N LEU A 2 14.76 -3.41 -4.63
CA LEU A 2 14.24 -4.77 -4.51
C LEU A 2 12.86 -4.79 -5.16
N ILE A 3 12.60 -5.74 -6.06
CA ILE A 3 11.29 -5.98 -6.65
C ILE A 3 10.83 -7.32 -6.10
N LEU A 4 9.61 -7.38 -5.57
CA LEU A 4 9.01 -8.59 -5.03
C LEU A 4 7.75 -8.95 -5.82
N ASN A 5 7.55 -10.22 -6.12
CA ASN A 5 6.32 -10.76 -6.71
C ASN A 5 5.35 -11.25 -5.61
N ASN A 6 4.16 -11.69 -6.02
CA ASN A 6 3.11 -12.09 -5.08
C ASN A 6 3.51 -13.35 -4.29
N GLU A 7 4.13 -14.32 -4.96
CA GLU A 7 4.57 -15.57 -4.34
C GLU A 7 5.63 -15.33 -3.25
N GLU A 8 6.57 -14.40 -3.50
CA GLU A 8 7.55 -13.96 -2.52
C GLU A 8 6.88 -13.28 -1.33
N ILE A 9 5.93 -12.37 -1.57
CA ILE A 9 5.18 -11.70 -0.49
C ILE A 9 4.42 -12.72 0.37
N GLU A 10 3.67 -13.64 -0.25
CA GLU A 10 2.90 -14.67 0.46
C GLU A 10 3.78 -15.56 1.36
N SER A 11 5.04 -15.79 0.95
CA SER A 11 6.01 -16.54 1.76
C SER A 11 6.58 -15.76 2.95
N LEU A 12 6.51 -14.41 2.93
CA LEU A 12 7.17 -13.52 3.87
C LEU A 12 6.24 -12.93 4.93
N ILE A 13 4.94 -12.77 4.64
CA ILE A 13 3.99 -12.10 5.54
C ILE A 13 2.86 -13.01 5.97
N SER A 14 2.51 -12.98 7.26
CA SER A 14 1.29 -13.58 7.80
C SER A 14 0.29 -12.50 8.19
N VAL A 15 -1.01 -12.83 8.23
CA VAL A 15 -2.05 -11.91 8.69
C VAL A 15 -1.76 -11.38 10.09
N GLU A 16 -1.31 -12.26 11.00
CA GLU A 16 -0.92 -11.89 12.36
C GLU A 16 0.21 -10.84 12.37
N THR A 17 1.27 -11.07 11.58
CA THR A 17 2.39 -10.14 11.49
C THR A 17 1.96 -8.80 10.89
N SER A 18 1.13 -8.84 9.85
CA SER A 18 0.56 -7.64 9.22
C SER A 18 -0.25 -6.80 10.20
N LEU A 19 -1.13 -7.42 10.99
CA LEU A 19 -1.94 -6.72 11.99
C LEU A 19 -1.08 -6.07 13.08
N ARG A 20 -0.09 -6.78 13.61
CA ARG A 20 0.83 -6.26 14.63
C ARG A 20 1.60 -5.03 14.15
N PHE A 21 2.11 -5.06 12.91
CA PHE A 21 2.82 -3.90 12.35
C PHE A 21 1.87 -2.76 11.97
N LEU A 22 0.65 -3.07 11.54
CA LEU A 22 -0.36 -2.07 11.23
C LEU A 22 -0.78 -1.28 12.48
N GLU A 23 -1.00 -1.95 13.61
CA GLU A 23 -1.28 -1.30 14.90
C GLU A 23 -0.16 -0.33 15.28
N LYS A 24 1.10 -0.80 15.22
CA LYS A 24 2.27 0.02 15.50
C LYS A 24 2.33 1.26 14.60
N ALA A 25 2.08 1.10 13.30
CA ALA A 25 2.09 2.20 12.34
C ALA A 25 1.04 3.27 12.68
N TYR A 26 -0.19 2.85 13.02
CA TYR A 26 -1.25 3.79 13.42
C TYR A 26 -0.94 4.51 14.73
N SER A 27 -0.42 3.81 15.74
CA SER A 27 0.00 4.44 17.00
C SER A 27 1.09 5.49 16.76
N GLN A 28 2.09 5.17 15.93
CA GLN A 28 3.14 6.12 15.54
C GLN A 28 2.60 7.32 14.76
N GLN A 29 1.60 7.10 13.90
CA GLN A 29 0.95 8.18 13.17
C GLN A 29 0.19 9.12 14.12
N ALA A 30 -0.54 8.56 15.09
CA ALA A 30 -1.24 9.34 16.11
C ALA A 30 -0.28 10.19 16.97
N GLU A 31 0.93 9.69 17.20
CA GLU A 31 2.01 10.40 17.90
C GLU A 31 2.78 11.39 17.00
N GLY A 32 2.43 11.52 15.71
CA GLY A 32 3.13 12.38 14.76
C GLY A 32 4.52 11.87 14.35
N ARG A 33 4.83 10.59 14.63
CA ARG A 33 6.11 9.94 14.29
C ARG A 33 6.06 9.15 12.98
N ALA A 34 4.87 8.92 12.44
CA ALA A 34 4.67 8.35 11.11
C ALA A 34 3.84 9.29 10.23
N VAL A 35 4.11 9.27 8.93
CA VAL A 35 3.43 10.11 7.94
C VAL A 35 3.07 9.31 6.70
N TYR A 36 2.02 9.73 6.00
CA TYR A 36 1.75 9.30 4.63
C TYR A 36 1.35 10.50 3.79
N ARG A 37 1.68 10.45 2.51
CA ARG A 37 1.20 11.42 1.53
C ARG A 37 -0.24 11.06 1.14
N PRO A 38 -1.17 12.03 1.03
CA PRO A 38 -2.49 11.77 0.46
C PRO A 38 -2.40 10.96 -0.84
N ARG A 39 -3.18 9.88 -0.92
CA ARG A 39 -3.18 8.96 -2.05
C ARG A 39 -3.48 9.70 -3.35
N THR A 40 -2.77 9.35 -4.42
CA THR A 40 -3.08 9.84 -5.77
C THR A 40 -3.63 8.71 -6.61
N ASP A 41 -4.75 9.00 -7.27
CA ASP A 41 -5.46 8.07 -8.13
C ASP A 41 -5.47 8.64 -9.55
N LEU A 42 -4.94 7.88 -10.52
CA LEU A 42 -4.99 8.17 -11.94
C LEU A 42 -5.96 7.22 -12.62
N TYR A 43 -6.96 7.78 -13.30
CA TYR A 43 -7.94 7.04 -14.07
C TYR A 43 -7.62 7.16 -15.55
N LEU A 44 -7.46 6.02 -16.22
CA LEU A 44 -7.26 5.95 -17.67
C LEU A 44 -8.44 5.20 -18.30
N PRO A 45 -8.91 5.65 -19.47
CA PRO A 45 -9.95 4.92 -20.19
C PRO A 45 -9.43 3.55 -20.63
N GLU A 46 -10.20 2.50 -20.42
CA GLU A 46 -9.91 1.20 -21.03
C GLU A 46 -10.36 1.22 -22.50
N THR A 47 -9.48 0.80 -23.40
CA THR A 47 -9.73 0.87 -24.85
C THR A 47 -10.58 -0.28 -25.38
N THR A 48 -10.84 -1.34 -24.60
CA THR A 48 -11.38 -2.61 -25.13
C THR A 48 -12.63 -3.15 -24.43
N ARG A 49 -12.90 -2.85 -23.15
CA ARG A 49 -14.01 -3.47 -22.39
C ARG A 49 -14.93 -2.52 -21.63
N SER A 50 -14.93 -1.23 -21.96
CA SER A 50 -15.74 -0.21 -21.26
C SER A 50 -15.45 -0.13 -19.75
N GLY A 51 -14.22 -0.42 -19.33
CA GLY A 51 -13.74 -0.21 -17.97
C GLY A 51 -12.80 0.99 -17.85
N VAL A 52 -12.15 1.08 -16.69
CA VAL A 52 -11.13 2.09 -16.39
C VAL A 52 -9.93 1.42 -15.74
N TYR A 53 -8.72 1.83 -16.12
CA TYR A 53 -7.53 1.52 -15.35
C TYR A 53 -7.41 2.54 -14.23
N ALA A 54 -7.32 2.07 -12.98
CA ALA A 54 -7.12 2.91 -11.81
C ALA A 54 -5.74 2.65 -11.22
N VAL A 55 -4.78 3.51 -11.54
CA VAL A 55 -3.42 3.46 -10.97
C VAL A 55 -3.42 4.26 -9.67
N LYS A 56 -3.00 3.63 -8.58
CA LYS A 56 -3.00 4.25 -7.24
C LYS A 56 -1.58 4.28 -6.71
N SER A 57 -1.14 5.45 -6.23
CA SER A 57 0.14 5.59 -5.53
C SER A 57 -0.05 6.18 -4.14
N MET A 58 0.67 5.61 -3.18
CA MET A 58 0.75 6.09 -1.81
C MET A 58 2.14 5.77 -1.28
N GLU A 59 2.74 6.76 -0.62
CA GLU A 59 4.02 6.62 0.05
C GLU A 59 3.85 7.05 1.51
N GLY A 60 4.53 6.36 2.41
CA GLY A 60 4.54 6.68 3.84
C GLY A 60 5.83 6.23 4.50
N GLY A 61 6.04 6.71 5.71
CA GLY A 61 7.22 6.42 6.52
C GLY A 61 6.86 6.32 8.01
N LEU A 62 7.64 5.52 8.73
CA LEU A 62 7.58 5.29 10.17
C LEU A 62 8.82 5.88 10.86
#